data_AF-A0A1Y3L7M3-F1
#
_entry.id   AF-A0A1Y3L7M3-F1
#
_cell.length_a   1.000
_cell.length_b   1.000
_cell.length_c   1.000
_cell.angle_alpha   90.00
_cell.angle_beta   90.00
_cell.angle_gamma   90.00
#
_symmetry.space_group_name_H-M   'P 1'
#
loop_
_entity.id
_entity.type
_entity.pdbx_description
1 polymer ?
#
loop_
_entity_poly.entity_id
_entity_poly.type
_entity_poly.pdbx_seq_one_letter_code
_entity_poly.pdbx_strand_id
1 'polypeptide(L)'
;MNSKAYSRLLLAPLALGFALQATAATWDEKYYNPMADADDVVLPMPCDGAMVFRKVMIPVAGPLDDYPINIGQDSAEWGYVEQTRPAFIAGSFTSAKGEKSRYYLLAKYEMSQLQYKALMDETCPTASNKQRLPIVSVSWLDALQAADKYNRWLRANAADKLPREDGAQGFLRLPTEVEWEFAARGGLQVSTAEFRDGRYPMPEGLNAYEWFAGAQSANGQLQLSGLLKPNPLGLHDMLGNASEMMFEPFRLNKLDRQHGQAGGYVVRGGNYLTSEGDLRTSLRQEEPYYNAEGAVAKKTNGLRLAMVSPTLTSRDRVKNIEKSWSNLGSDQPAAESKQKGTVKALEELASNVEDEALKNQLKTVENQLRASNQQQQEARDQAIRASLNLGAFLCTKMLDDGQYLDFLQKNYASNCKAGEEDPTCGVRKVKLEEQQERLHKLSRYYASSLVESGSLYGKDLLEAQVPVLDGSFKANKNLKDLSPYLRTHWANQMSFLKTQKIDANAWLNSCKTVAH
;
A
#
# COMPACT_ATOMS: atom_id res chain seq x y z
N MET A 1 37.17 59.00 -61.48
CA MET A 1 36.11 57.96 -61.42
C MET A 1 36.79 56.59 -61.34
N ASN A 2 36.24 55.73 -60.47
CA ASN A 2 36.48 54.28 -60.34
C ASN A 2 37.75 53.76 -59.65
N SER A 3 37.60 53.63 -58.33
CA SER A 3 37.97 52.48 -57.48
C SER A 3 38.04 51.13 -58.20
N LYS A 4 39.03 50.30 -57.83
CA LYS A 4 38.81 48.88 -57.50
C LYS A 4 39.87 48.35 -56.54
N ALA A 5 39.37 47.70 -55.49
CA ALA A 5 40.05 47.29 -54.29
C ALA A 5 40.74 45.93 -54.41
N TYR A 6 41.85 45.77 -53.67
CA TYR A 6 42.53 44.50 -53.43
C TYR A 6 41.81 43.74 -52.32
N SER A 7 41.26 42.57 -52.63
CA SER A 7 40.70 41.65 -51.64
C SER A 7 41.73 40.57 -51.30
N ARG A 8 42.26 40.59 -50.07
CA ARG A 8 43.06 39.52 -49.48
C ARG A 8 42.10 38.46 -48.92
N LEU A 9 42.14 37.23 -49.45
CA LEU A 9 41.50 36.08 -48.81
C LEU A 9 42.32 35.64 -47.59
N LEU A 10 41.72 35.76 -46.40
CA LEU A 10 42.16 35.10 -45.17
C LEU A 10 41.52 33.70 -45.15
N LEU A 11 42.34 32.65 -45.19
CA LEU A 11 41.92 31.28 -44.87
C LEU A 11 41.84 31.13 -43.34
N ALA A 12 40.62 30.97 -42.81
CA ALA A 12 40.37 30.52 -41.45
C ALA A 12 40.25 28.99 -41.44
N PRO A 13 40.94 28.25 -40.56
CA PRO A 13 40.74 26.81 -40.43
C PRO A 13 39.45 26.56 -39.64
N LEU A 14 38.45 25.97 -40.29
CA LEU A 14 37.32 25.35 -39.59
C LEU A 14 37.83 24.11 -38.85
N ALA A 15 37.99 24.23 -37.53
CA ALA A 15 38.08 23.07 -36.66
C ALA A 15 36.67 22.47 -36.51
N LEU A 16 36.35 21.44 -37.31
CA LEU A 16 35.22 20.55 -37.01
C LEU A 16 35.54 19.77 -35.74
N GLY A 17 35.02 20.24 -34.61
CA GLY A 17 34.95 19.45 -33.39
C GLY A 17 33.93 18.32 -33.60
N PHE A 18 34.41 17.12 -33.93
CA PHE A 18 33.62 15.91 -33.75
C PHE A 18 33.47 15.68 -32.24
N ALA A 19 32.32 16.07 -31.69
CA ALA A 19 31.88 15.56 -30.40
C ALA A 19 31.60 14.06 -30.58
N LEU A 20 32.57 13.20 -30.23
CA LEU A 20 32.28 11.80 -29.98
C LEU A 20 31.30 11.76 -28.80
N GLN A 21 30.02 11.56 -29.10
CA GLN A 21 29.08 11.06 -28.10
C GLN A 21 29.55 9.64 -27.77
N ALA A 22 30.28 9.49 -26.67
CA ALA A 22 30.55 8.19 -26.07
C ALA A 22 29.20 7.61 -25.65
N THR A 23 28.64 6.73 -26.49
CA THR A 23 27.47 5.93 -26.11
C THR A 23 27.91 5.00 -25.00
N ALA A 24 27.37 5.18 -23.80
CA ALA A 24 27.61 4.25 -22.70
C ALA A 24 27.09 2.86 -23.11
N ALA A 25 27.75 1.80 -22.66
CA ALA A 25 27.21 0.45 -22.83
C ALA A 25 26.05 0.24 -21.85
N THR A 26 24.96 -0.35 -22.32
CA THR A 26 23.79 -0.71 -21.50
C THR A 26 24.21 -1.55 -20.29
N TRP A 27 23.69 -1.19 -19.10
CA TRP A 27 23.99 -1.95 -17.89
C TRP A 27 23.36 -3.35 -17.95
N ASP A 28 24.14 -4.36 -17.57
CA ASP A 28 23.62 -5.71 -17.31
C ASP A 28 22.60 -5.67 -16.15
N GLU A 29 21.47 -6.36 -16.31
CA GLU A 29 20.36 -6.37 -15.35
C GLU A 29 20.80 -6.70 -13.92
N LYS A 30 21.80 -7.56 -13.75
CA LYS A 30 22.30 -7.93 -12.41
C LYS A 30 22.86 -6.74 -11.60
N TYR A 31 23.18 -5.62 -12.25
CA TYR A 31 23.70 -4.42 -11.59
C TYR A 31 22.60 -3.49 -11.06
N TYR A 32 21.36 -3.62 -11.51
CA TYR A 32 20.23 -2.79 -11.05
C TYR A 32 19.00 -3.59 -10.60
N ASN A 33 18.90 -4.88 -10.97
CA ASN A 33 17.83 -5.81 -10.61
C ASN A 33 18.38 -7.23 -10.36
N PRO A 34 19.20 -7.43 -9.32
CA PRO A 34 19.80 -8.73 -9.03
C PRO A 34 18.78 -9.84 -8.70
N MET A 35 17.55 -9.48 -8.32
CA MET A 35 16.48 -10.42 -7.95
C MET A 35 15.21 -10.13 -8.75
N ALA A 36 15.27 -10.20 -10.09
CA ALA A 36 14.17 -9.86 -10.98
C ALA A 36 12.86 -10.59 -10.65
N ASP A 37 11.74 -9.88 -10.77
CA ASP A 37 10.38 -10.38 -10.51
C ASP A 37 9.43 -9.90 -11.62
N ALA A 38 8.42 -10.71 -11.95
CA ALA A 38 7.51 -10.47 -13.08
C ALA A 38 6.73 -9.15 -12.99
N ASP A 39 6.45 -8.66 -11.78
CA ASP A 39 5.68 -7.42 -11.57
C ASP A 39 6.57 -6.16 -11.45
N ASP A 40 7.85 -6.27 -11.80
CA ASP A 40 8.82 -5.16 -11.72
C ASP A 40 8.47 -4.03 -12.69
N VAL A 41 8.44 -2.80 -12.18
CA VAL A 41 8.30 -1.59 -12.99
C VAL A 41 9.69 -0.98 -13.18
N VAL A 42 10.24 -1.10 -14.38
CA VAL A 42 11.60 -0.64 -14.71
C VAL A 42 11.53 0.73 -15.38
N LEU A 43 12.20 1.72 -14.80
CA LEU A 43 12.38 3.04 -15.39
C LEU A 43 13.82 3.23 -15.86
N PRO A 44 14.04 3.79 -17.07
CA PRO A 44 15.37 4.03 -17.59
C PRO A 44 16.06 5.16 -16.82
N MET A 45 17.39 5.16 -16.81
CA MET A 45 18.25 6.17 -16.20
C MET A 45 19.30 6.66 -17.21
N PRO A 46 20.01 7.78 -16.94
CA PRO A 46 21.19 8.13 -17.72
C PRO A 46 22.19 6.98 -17.81
N CYS A 47 23.08 7.05 -18.81
CA CYS A 47 24.15 6.06 -19.02
C CYS A 47 23.64 4.65 -19.33
N ASP A 48 22.48 4.56 -19.99
CA ASP A 48 21.81 3.31 -20.35
C ASP A 48 21.59 2.37 -19.15
N GLY A 49 21.36 2.99 -17.98
CA GLY A 49 21.03 2.33 -16.73
C GLY A 49 19.53 2.24 -16.49
N ALA A 50 19.16 1.69 -15.32
CA ALA A 50 17.78 1.57 -14.91
C ALA A 50 17.61 1.56 -13.39
N MET A 51 16.38 1.84 -12.95
CA MET A 51 15.91 1.65 -11.58
C MET A 51 14.60 0.88 -11.58
N VAL A 52 14.49 -0.08 -10.66
CA VAL A 52 13.32 -0.95 -10.54
C VAL A 52 12.45 -0.51 -9.38
N PHE A 53 11.13 -0.57 -9.58
CA PHE A 53 10.12 -0.26 -8.59
C PHE A 53 9.09 -1.37 -8.45
N ARG A 54 8.45 -1.44 -7.28
CA ARG A 54 7.33 -2.33 -6.99
C ARG A 54 6.07 -1.50 -6.76
N LYS A 55 4.93 -2.03 -7.20
CA LYS A 55 3.61 -1.44 -6.92
C LYS A 55 3.21 -1.73 -5.48
N VAL A 56 2.90 -0.68 -4.74
CA VAL A 56 2.27 -0.79 -3.42
C VAL A 56 0.78 -0.46 -3.57
N MET A 57 -0.04 -1.50 -3.54
CA MET A 57 -1.49 -1.43 -3.79
C MET A 57 -2.26 -0.95 -2.57
N ILE A 58 -3.27 -0.10 -2.79
CA ILE A 58 -4.19 0.44 -1.78
C ILE A 58 -5.63 0.21 -2.27
N PRO A 59 -6.54 -0.36 -1.45
CA PRO A 59 -7.82 -0.89 -1.93
C PRO A 59 -8.94 0.17 -1.93
N VAL A 60 -8.59 1.43 -2.23
CA VAL A 60 -9.55 2.54 -2.33
C VAL A 60 -9.26 3.37 -3.58
N ALA A 61 -10.28 4.04 -4.13
CA ALA A 61 -10.17 4.69 -5.45
C ALA A 61 -10.67 6.13 -5.50
N GLY A 62 -11.59 6.52 -4.63
CA GLY A 62 -12.13 7.88 -4.59
C GLY A 62 -11.05 8.92 -4.29
N PRO A 63 -11.28 10.17 -4.68
CA PRO A 63 -10.23 11.20 -4.65
C PRO A 63 -9.89 11.69 -3.23
N LEU A 64 -10.78 11.47 -2.27
CA LEU A 64 -10.57 11.70 -0.83
C LEU A 64 -10.68 10.39 -0.03
N ASP A 65 -10.78 9.23 -0.70
CA ASP A 65 -10.77 7.96 0.00
C ASP A 65 -9.34 7.67 0.46
N ASP A 66 -9.20 7.17 1.67
CA ASP A 66 -7.97 6.64 2.21
C ASP A 66 -8.21 5.29 2.91
N TYR A 67 -7.11 4.59 3.18
CA TYR A 67 -7.12 3.33 3.88
C TYR A 67 -6.53 3.53 5.28
N PRO A 68 -7.32 3.29 6.36
CA PRO A 68 -6.84 3.47 7.72
C PRO A 68 -5.87 2.36 8.11
N ILE A 69 -4.75 2.75 8.70
CA ILE A 69 -3.71 1.86 9.22
C ILE A 69 -3.21 2.36 10.57
N ASN A 70 -2.49 1.51 11.30
CA ASN A 70 -1.75 1.92 12.47
C ASN A 70 -0.26 1.76 12.18
N ILE A 71 0.52 2.81 12.45
CA ILE A 71 1.97 2.81 12.33
C ILE A 71 2.60 3.02 13.71
N GLY A 72 3.86 2.63 13.86
CA GLY A 72 4.52 2.55 15.16
C GLY A 72 4.35 1.20 15.84
N GLN A 73 4.70 1.15 17.12
CA GLN A 73 4.57 -0.03 17.95
C GLN A 73 4.23 0.36 19.39
N ASP A 74 3.56 -0.54 20.11
CA ASP A 74 3.25 -0.37 21.52
C ASP A 74 4.45 -0.82 22.36
N SER A 75 5.37 0.11 22.67
CA SER A 75 6.46 -0.13 23.61
C SER A 75 6.55 0.98 24.65
N ALA A 76 6.78 0.59 25.91
CA ALA A 76 6.89 1.53 27.02
C ALA A 76 8.18 2.37 26.97
N GLU A 77 9.23 1.85 26.34
CA GLU A 77 10.56 2.47 26.33
C GLU A 77 10.67 3.66 25.37
N TRP A 78 10.07 3.55 24.18
CA TRP A 78 10.22 4.52 23.09
C TRP A 78 8.90 5.17 22.66
N GLY A 79 7.87 5.18 23.52
CA GLY A 79 6.55 5.66 23.16
C GLY A 79 6.54 7.09 22.58
N TYR A 80 7.36 7.99 23.11
CA TYR A 80 7.50 9.36 22.61
C TYR A 80 8.09 9.47 21.20
N VAL A 81 8.68 8.39 20.65
CA VAL A 81 9.22 8.33 19.29
C VAL A 81 8.37 7.42 18.39
N GLU A 82 8.02 6.24 18.90
CA GLU A 82 7.52 5.11 18.10
C GLU A 82 6.13 4.62 18.48
N GLN A 83 5.48 5.20 19.50
CA GLN A 83 4.13 4.79 19.91
C GLN A 83 3.19 4.66 18.72
N THR A 84 2.38 3.60 18.75
CA THR A 84 1.35 3.35 17.77
C THR A 84 0.41 4.55 17.64
N ARG A 85 0.18 4.97 16.40
CA ARG A 85 -0.78 6.02 16.05
C ARG A 85 -1.58 5.66 14.81
N PRO A 86 -2.83 6.13 14.71
CA PRO A 86 -3.59 6.02 13.46
C PRO A 86 -2.91 6.85 12.37
N ALA A 87 -2.90 6.30 11.16
CA ALA A 87 -2.49 6.96 9.94
C ALA A 87 -3.38 6.52 8.78
N PHE A 88 -3.30 7.24 7.68
CA PHE A 88 -4.14 7.03 6.52
C PHE A 88 -3.26 7.01 5.28
N ILE A 89 -3.50 6.05 4.39
CA ILE A 89 -2.73 5.89 3.17
C ILE A 89 -3.63 5.84 1.94
N ALA A 90 -3.20 6.51 0.87
CA ALA A 90 -3.88 6.52 -0.42
C ALA A 90 -2.86 6.27 -1.53
N GLY A 91 -3.30 5.64 -2.62
CA GLY A 91 -2.46 5.45 -3.80
C GLY A 91 -2.44 6.68 -4.70
N SER A 92 -1.34 6.89 -5.44
CA SER A 92 -1.18 7.99 -6.37
C SER A 92 -1.86 7.74 -7.71
N PHE A 93 -1.69 6.55 -8.28
CA PHE A 93 -2.16 6.19 -9.61
C PHE A 93 -3.36 5.26 -9.52
N THR A 94 -4.37 5.51 -10.36
CA THR A 94 -5.50 4.58 -10.50
C THR A 94 -5.03 3.28 -11.15
N SER A 95 -5.51 2.14 -10.64
CA SER A 95 -5.26 0.83 -11.23
C SER A 95 -6.01 0.65 -12.57
N ALA A 96 -5.99 -0.55 -13.14
CA ALA A 96 -6.63 -0.79 -14.44
C ALA A 96 -8.12 -0.42 -14.41
N LYS A 97 -8.66 -0.01 -15.57
CA LYS A 97 -10.04 0.47 -15.69
C LYS A 97 -11.04 -0.54 -15.12
N GLY A 98 -11.80 -0.13 -14.10
CA GLY A 98 -12.79 -0.97 -13.41
C GLY A 98 -12.31 -1.52 -12.06
N GLU A 99 -11.03 -1.40 -11.74
CA GLU A 99 -10.51 -1.71 -10.40
C GLU A 99 -10.73 -0.53 -9.45
N LYS A 100 -11.33 -0.79 -8.29
CA LYS A 100 -11.47 0.20 -7.21
C LYS A 100 -10.22 0.21 -6.30
N SER A 101 -9.05 0.34 -6.91
CA SER A 101 -7.78 0.41 -6.19
C SER A 101 -6.86 1.46 -6.81
N ARG A 102 -5.90 1.91 -6.01
CA ARG A 102 -4.83 2.80 -6.42
C ARG A 102 -3.49 2.24 -5.97
N TYR A 103 -2.40 2.77 -6.51
CA TYR A 103 -1.06 2.38 -6.08
C TYR A 103 -0.09 3.56 -6.12
N TYR A 104 1.01 3.45 -5.41
CA TYR A 104 2.23 4.22 -5.68
C TYR A 104 3.36 3.23 -5.98
N LEU A 105 4.47 3.70 -6.53
CA LEU A 105 5.64 2.85 -6.74
C LEU A 105 6.71 3.19 -5.71
N LEU A 106 7.32 2.17 -5.13
CA LEU A 106 8.49 2.32 -4.27
C LEU A 106 9.67 1.58 -4.92
N ALA A 107 10.85 2.21 -4.93
CA ALA A 107 12.05 1.59 -5.49
C ALA A 107 12.32 0.26 -4.79
N LYS A 108 12.66 -0.77 -5.57
CA LYS A 108 12.82 -2.16 -5.11
C LYS A 108 14.00 -2.34 -4.16
N TYR A 109 15.04 -1.54 -4.36
CA TYR A 109 16.26 -1.48 -3.56
C TYR A 109 16.50 -0.05 -3.10
N GLU A 110 17.40 0.12 -2.12
CA GLU A 110 18.04 1.40 -1.84
C GLU A 110 18.71 1.92 -3.13
N MET A 111 18.80 3.24 -3.30
CA MET A 111 19.53 3.81 -4.44
C MET A 111 20.99 3.37 -4.35
N SER A 112 21.52 2.79 -5.42
CA SER A 112 22.91 2.33 -5.44
C SER A 112 23.88 3.46 -5.79
N GLN A 113 25.15 3.28 -5.46
CA GLN A 113 26.23 4.18 -5.90
C GLN A 113 26.29 4.30 -7.43
N LEU A 114 25.99 3.22 -8.16
CA LEU A 114 25.92 3.21 -9.62
C LEU A 114 24.86 4.20 -10.13
N GLN A 115 23.63 4.08 -9.59
CA GLN A 115 22.50 4.92 -9.96
C GLN A 115 22.71 6.38 -9.58
N TYR A 116 23.23 6.64 -8.37
CA TYR A 116 23.52 7.99 -7.90
C TYR A 116 24.55 8.68 -8.80
N LYS A 117 25.66 8.01 -9.10
CA LYS A 117 26.70 8.57 -9.99
C LYS A 117 26.21 8.83 -11.39
N ALA A 118 25.39 7.95 -11.96
CA ALA A 118 24.79 8.18 -13.28
C ALA A 118 23.91 9.43 -13.34
N LEU A 119 23.30 9.83 -12.22
CA LEU A 119 22.54 11.08 -12.11
C LEU A 119 23.41 12.30 -11.81
N MET A 120 24.44 12.11 -10.98
CA MET A 120 25.13 13.22 -10.33
C MET A 120 26.44 13.61 -10.99
N ASP A 121 27.19 12.64 -11.53
CA ASP A 121 28.50 12.86 -12.14
C ASP A 121 28.36 13.33 -13.59
N GLU A 122 29.38 14.03 -14.10
CA GLU A 122 29.42 14.48 -15.50
C GLU A 122 29.71 13.34 -16.47
N THR A 123 30.37 12.28 -15.99
CA THR A 123 30.81 11.14 -16.80
C THR A 123 30.11 9.87 -16.36
N CYS A 124 29.72 9.04 -17.33
CA CYS A 124 29.01 7.80 -17.04
C CYS A 124 29.86 6.80 -16.22
N PRO A 125 29.34 6.27 -15.10
CA PRO A 125 30.06 5.29 -14.30
C PRO A 125 30.17 3.93 -15.03
N THR A 126 31.23 3.19 -14.78
CA THR A 126 31.40 1.81 -15.27
C THR A 126 30.76 0.81 -14.32
N ALA A 127 29.62 0.23 -14.73
CA ALA A 127 28.86 -0.73 -13.93
C ALA A 127 29.73 -1.87 -13.38
N SER A 128 29.61 -2.13 -12.08
CA SER A 128 30.34 -3.18 -11.37
C SER A 128 29.62 -3.59 -10.08
N ASN A 129 29.96 -4.77 -9.55
CA ASN A 129 29.37 -5.23 -8.29
C ASN A 129 29.63 -4.26 -7.12
N LYS A 130 30.79 -3.61 -7.08
CA LYS A 130 31.11 -2.64 -6.01
C LYS A 130 30.15 -1.45 -6.02
N GLN A 131 29.66 -1.04 -7.18
CA GLN A 131 28.74 0.10 -7.30
C GLN A 131 27.27 -0.26 -7.01
N ARG A 132 26.97 -1.54 -6.73
CA ARG A 132 25.65 -1.98 -6.24
C ARG A 132 25.44 -1.69 -4.75
N LEU A 133 26.48 -1.29 -4.01
CA LEU A 133 26.32 -0.81 -2.64
C LEU A 133 25.35 0.38 -2.61
N PRO A 134 24.51 0.51 -1.57
CA PRO A 134 23.73 1.72 -1.35
C PRO A 134 24.62 2.97 -1.38
N ILE A 135 24.10 4.05 -1.96
CA ILE A 135 24.72 5.35 -1.75
C ILE A 135 24.42 5.82 -0.33
N VAL A 136 25.49 6.08 0.42
CA VAL A 136 25.48 6.65 1.77
C VAL A 136 26.45 7.84 1.82
N SER A 137 26.56 8.51 2.96
CA SER A 137 27.38 9.73 3.08
C SER A 137 26.94 10.83 2.11
N VAL A 138 25.63 10.92 1.88
CA VAL A 138 24.97 12.03 1.19
C VAL A 138 24.04 12.74 2.17
N SER A 139 23.87 14.05 2.02
CA SER A 139 22.93 14.79 2.85
C SER A 139 21.50 14.59 2.36
N TRP A 140 20.53 14.98 3.19
CA TRP A 140 19.12 14.98 2.79
C TRP A 140 18.85 15.87 1.55
N LEU A 141 19.57 16.99 1.42
CA LEU A 141 19.47 17.86 0.25
C LEU A 141 20.06 17.22 -1.01
N ASP A 142 21.16 16.49 -0.88
CA ASP A 142 21.75 15.74 -2.00
C ASP A 142 20.79 14.65 -2.49
N ALA A 143 20.07 14.00 -1.56
CA ALA A 143 19.04 13.02 -1.88
C ALA A 143 17.87 13.63 -2.67
N LEU A 144 17.41 14.82 -2.27
CA LEU A 144 16.42 15.58 -3.05
C LEU A 144 16.95 16.01 -4.41
N GLN A 145 18.21 16.41 -4.49
CA GLN A 145 18.84 16.81 -5.76
C GLN A 145 18.94 15.63 -6.72
N ALA A 146 19.27 14.43 -6.24
CA ALA A 146 19.25 13.22 -7.04
C ALA A 146 17.84 12.91 -7.58
N ALA A 147 16.80 13.05 -6.74
CA ALA A 147 15.41 12.90 -7.18
C ALA A 147 15.01 13.95 -8.24
N ASP A 148 15.37 15.23 -8.05
CA ASP A 148 15.12 16.31 -9.02
C ASP A 148 15.83 16.04 -10.36
N LYS A 149 17.13 15.70 -10.34
CA LYS A 149 17.87 15.35 -11.56
C LYS A 149 17.23 14.19 -12.30
N TYR A 150 16.80 13.16 -11.57
CA TYR A 150 16.15 12.00 -12.19
C TYR A 150 14.79 12.38 -12.80
N ASN A 151 13.97 13.17 -12.10
CA ASN A 151 12.71 13.69 -12.63
C ASN A 151 12.90 14.48 -13.94
N ARG A 152 13.88 15.39 -13.97
CA ARG A 152 14.19 16.18 -15.16
C ARG A 152 14.65 15.30 -16.32
N TRP A 153 15.53 14.34 -16.03
CA TRP A 153 16.04 13.43 -17.04
C TRP A 153 14.93 12.56 -17.65
N LEU A 154 14.06 11.97 -16.82
CA LEU A 154 12.93 11.16 -17.29
C LEU A 154 11.99 11.98 -18.18
N ARG A 155 11.71 13.24 -17.81
CA ARG A 155 10.86 14.11 -18.64
C ARG A 155 11.50 14.50 -19.96
N ALA A 156 12.83 14.62 -20.01
CA ALA A 156 13.55 14.94 -21.24
C ALA A 156 13.77 13.71 -22.15
N ASN A 157 13.94 12.52 -21.57
CA ASN A 157 14.43 11.34 -22.32
C ASN A 157 13.47 10.14 -22.34
N ALA A 158 12.49 10.08 -21.44
CA ALA A 158 11.62 8.91 -21.24
C ALA A 158 10.21 9.30 -20.74
N ALA A 159 9.66 10.42 -21.26
CA ALA A 159 8.39 10.99 -20.81
C ALA A 159 7.18 10.08 -21.00
N ASP A 160 7.27 9.13 -21.95
CA ASP A 160 6.30 8.07 -22.25
C ASP A 160 6.33 6.93 -21.22
N LYS A 161 7.46 6.74 -20.52
CA LYS A 161 7.62 5.72 -19.47
C LYS A 161 7.10 6.17 -18.11
N LEU A 162 6.88 7.47 -17.91
CA LEU A 162 6.34 7.99 -16.65
C LEU A 162 4.86 7.56 -16.49
N PRO A 163 4.48 6.94 -15.36
CA PRO A 163 3.07 6.71 -15.06
C PRO A 163 2.32 8.04 -14.98
N ARG A 164 1.03 8.01 -15.29
CA ARG A 164 0.18 9.20 -15.36
C ARG A 164 -1.11 9.02 -14.58
N GLU A 165 -1.59 10.10 -13.99
CA GLU A 165 -2.92 10.22 -13.39
C GLU A 165 -3.62 11.42 -14.02
N ASP A 166 -4.78 11.21 -14.65
CA ASP A 166 -5.54 12.23 -15.40
C ASP A 166 -4.68 13.04 -16.40
N GLY A 167 -3.72 12.37 -17.03
CA GLY A 167 -2.77 12.98 -17.97
C GLY A 167 -1.55 13.67 -17.34
N ALA A 168 -1.59 13.95 -16.03
CA ALA A 168 -0.46 14.48 -15.28
C ALA A 168 0.63 13.41 -15.10
N GLN A 169 1.86 13.74 -15.46
CA GLN A 169 3.01 12.85 -15.29
C GLN A 169 3.39 12.73 -13.81
N GLY A 170 3.66 11.50 -13.38
CA GLY A 170 4.24 11.22 -12.09
C GLY A 170 5.62 11.84 -11.88
N PHE A 171 6.06 11.86 -10.62
CA PHE A 171 7.37 12.35 -10.21
C PHE A 171 7.91 11.55 -9.03
N LEU A 172 9.23 11.54 -8.92
CA LEU A 172 9.99 10.89 -7.86
C LEU A 172 10.24 11.85 -6.69
N ARG A 173 10.17 11.32 -5.47
CA ARG A 173 10.62 11.98 -4.23
C ARG A 173 11.08 10.92 -3.23
N LEU A 174 11.62 11.35 -2.10
CA LEU A 174 11.73 10.47 -0.93
C LEU A 174 10.32 10.00 -0.50
N PRO A 175 10.19 8.79 0.08
CA PRO A 175 8.91 8.31 0.61
C PRO A 175 8.51 9.11 1.85
N THR A 176 7.21 9.19 2.12
CA THR A 176 6.74 9.62 3.45
C THR A 176 6.96 8.50 4.46
N GLU A 177 6.91 8.83 5.75
CA GLU A 177 6.93 7.87 6.84
C GLU A 177 5.81 6.82 6.70
N VAL A 178 4.60 7.26 6.33
CA VAL A 178 3.43 6.39 6.18
C VAL A 178 3.59 5.44 5.00
N GLU A 179 4.04 5.95 3.85
CA GLU A 179 4.31 5.12 2.66
C GLU A 179 5.38 4.08 2.97
N TRP A 180 6.50 4.51 3.53
CA TRP A 180 7.62 3.63 3.81
C TRP A 180 7.25 2.52 4.78
N GLU A 181 6.58 2.85 5.88
CA GLU A 181 6.27 1.85 6.93
C GLU A 181 5.18 0.88 6.49
N PHE A 182 4.16 1.36 5.75
CA PHE A 182 3.17 0.49 5.15
C PHE A 182 3.83 -0.52 4.20
N ALA A 183 4.76 -0.05 3.37
CA ALA A 183 5.50 -0.91 2.45
C ALA A 183 6.46 -1.86 3.19
N ALA A 184 7.19 -1.39 4.19
CA ALA A 184 8.13 -2.19 4.99
C ALA A 184 7.42 -3.35 5.70
N ARG A 185 6.22 -3.11 6.25
CA ARG A 185 5.38 -4.12 6.92
C ARG A 185 4.76 -5.15 5.97
N GLY A 186 4.87 -4.97 4.66
CA GLY A 186 4.31 -5.88 3.65
C GLY A 186 2.97 -5.45 3.06
N GLY A 187 2.45 -4.28 3.44
CA GLY A 187 1.23 -3.69 2.89
C GLY A 187 0.03 -4.65 2.92
N LEU A 188 -0.66 -4.80 1.79
CA LEU A 188 -1.80 -5.72 1.68
C LEU A 188 -1.41 -7.20 1.53
N GLN A 189 -0.13 -7.55 1.43
CA GLN A 189 0.30 -8.96 1.31
C GLN A 189 0.31 -9.69 2.65
N VAL A 190 0.21 -8.96 3.76
CA VAL A 190 0.15 -9.52 5.11
C VAL A 190 -1.25 -9.38 5.69
N SER A 191 -1.58 -10.23 6.65
CA SER A 191 -2.80 -10.09 7.44
C SER A 191 -2.73 -8.88 8.37
N THR A 192 -3.88 -8.41 8.87
CA THR A 192 -3.93 -7.34 9.87
C THR A 192 -3.17 -7.69 11.15
N ALA A 193 -3.09 -8.97 11.52
CA ALA A 193 -2.36 -9.42 12.69
C ALA A 193 -0.84 -9.28 12.47
N GLU A 194 -0.33 -9.77 11.35
CA GLU A 194 1.08 -9.64 10.97
C GLU A 194 1.48 -8.17 10.76
N PHE A 195 0.60 -7.35 10.18
CA PHE A 195 0.87 -5.93 9.98
C PHE A 195 1.10 -5.18 11.30
N ARG A 196 0.51 -5.63 12.41
CA ARG A 196 0.69 -5.02 13.75
C ARG A 196 2.00 -5.39 14.44
N ASP A 197 2.69 -6.42 13.95
CA ASP A 197 3.96 -6.85 14.55
C ASP A 197 5.09 -5.85 14.24
N GLY A 198 6.17 -5.84 15.03
CA GLY A 198 7.31 -4.96 14.83
C GLY A 198 8.16 -5.31 13.61
N ARG A 199 7.96 -6.50 13.05
CA ARG A 199 8.63 -7.01 11.83
C ARG A 199 7.60 -7.68 10.93
N TYR A 200 7.86 -7.64 9.63
CA TYR A 200 7.08 -8.43 8.68
C TYR A 200 7.42 -9.94 8.80
N PRO A 201 6.61 -10.84 8.25
CA PRO A 201 6.84 -12.29 8.34
C PRO A 201 8.18 -12.73 7.74
N MET A 202 9.02 -13.38 8.55
CA MET A 202 10.36 -13.90 8.18
C MET A 202 10.52 -15.36 8.65
N PRO A 203 9.86 -16.34 8.00
CA PRO A 203 9.83 -17.74 8.45
C PRO A 203 11.20 -18.41 8.57
N GLU A 204 12.21 -18.01 7.78
CA GLU A 204 13.58 -18.54 7.88
C GLU A 204 14.50 -17.73 8.82
N GLY A 205 13.93 -16.81 9.59
CA GLY A 205 14.65 -15.96 10.54
C GLY A 205 15.29 -14.73 9.90
N LEU A 206 15.67 -13.76 10.73
CA LEU A 206 16.08 -12.42 10.31
C LEU A 206 17.27 -12.42 9.32
N ASN A 207 18.26 -13.30 9.53
CA ASN A 207 19.46 -13.40 8.70
C ASN A 207 19.18 -13.74 7.22
N ALA A 208 18.03 -14.35 6.92
CA ALA A 208 17.66 -14.68 5.54
C ALA A 208 17.06 -13.47 4.79
N TYR A 209 16.70 -12.41 5.50
CA TYR A 209 15.91 -11.29 4.97
C TYR A 209 16.60 -9.94 5.09
N GLU A 210 17.31 -9.68 6.20
CA GLU A 210 17.77 -8.32 6.52
C GLU A 210 19.20 -8.28 7.07
N TRP A 211 19.88 -7.16 6.83
CA TRP A 211 21.27 -6.93 7.23
C TRP A 211 21.37 -6.12 8.52
N PHE A 212 21.95 -6.69 9.57
CA PHE A 212 22.09 -6.04 10.87
C PHE A 212 23.49 -6.24 11.45
N ALA A 213 23.77 -5.61 12.59
CA ALA A 213 25.06 -5.69 13.26
C ALA A 213 25.34 -7.10 13.78
N GLY A 214 26.55 -7.58 13.53
CA GLY A 214 27.03 -8.86 14.06
C GLY A 214 27.88 -9.61 13.05
N ALA A 215 28.80 -10.44 13.55
CA ALA A 215 29.71 -11.21 12.70
C ALA A 215 29.00 -12.22 11.78
N GLN A 216 27.77 -12.64 12.14
CA GLN A 216 26.95 -13.57 11.37
C GLN A 216 26.02 -12.88 10.34
N SER A 217 25.98 -11.54 10.33
CA SER A 217 25.19 -10.74 9.40
C SER A 217 26.09 -9.73 8.68
N ALA A 218 25.91 -8.43 8.86
CA ALA A 218 26.62 -7.42 8.09
C ALA A 218 28.10 -7.25 8.47
N ASN A 219 28.55 -7.81 9.60
CA ASN A 219 29.92 -7.72 10.11
C ASN A 219 30.48 -6.28 10.14
N GLY A 220 29.63 -5.31 10.48
CA GLY A 220 30.00 -3.89 10.54
C GLY A 220 30.27 -3.24 9.19
N GLN A 221 29.80 -3.84 8.09
CA GLN A 221 29.98 -3.34 6.73
C GLN A 221 28.66 -3.19 6.00
N LEU A 222 28.57 -2.15 5.17
CA LEU A 222 27.50 -1.97 4.21
C LEU A 222 27.52 -3.12 3.18
N GLN A 223 26.35 -3.65 2.83
CA GLN A 223 26.21 -4.83 1.97
C GLN A 223 25.61 -4.47 0.61
N LEU A 224 25.84 -5.34 -0.38
CA LEU A 224 25.21 -5.18 -1.70
C LEU A 224 23.70 -5.37 -1.57
N SER A 225 22.92 -4.46 -2.13
CA SER A 225 21.46 -4.59 -2.11
C SER A 225 20.99 -5.82 -2.91
N GLY A 226 19.89 -6.41 -2.45
CA GLY A 226 19.24 -7.54 -3.10
C GLY A 226 20.01 -8.86 -3.03
N LEU A 227 20.75 -9.10 -1.95
CA LEU A 227 21.39 -10.41 -1.68
C LEU A 227 20.53 -11.31 -0.79
N LEU A 228 19.64 -10.74 0.03
CA LEU A 228 18.74 -11.44 0.92
C LEU A 228 17.32 -11.50 0.35
N LYS A 229 16.45 -12.30 0.97
CA LYS A 229 15.05 -12.45 0.56
C LYS A 229 14.30 -11.12 0.75
N PRO A 230 13.35 -10.79 -0.15
CA PRO A 230 12.56 -9.59 -0.01
C PRO A 230 11.50 -9.73 1.08
N ASN A 231 10.93 -8.60 1.48
CA ASN A 231 9.68 -8.56 2.21
C ASN A 231 8.49 -9.04 1.34
N PRO A 232 7.27 -9.18 1.89
CA PRO A 232 6.12 -9.70 1.15
C PRO A 232 5.73 -8.92 -0.13
N LEU A 233 6.14 -7.66 -0.29
CA LEU A 233 5.90 -6.85 -1.49
C LEU A 233 6.97 -7.02 -2.58
N GLY A 234 8.03 -7.79 -2.31
CA GLY A 234 9.18 -7.92 -3.20
C GLY A 234 10.19 -6.78 -3.05
N LEU A 235 10.14 -6.02 -1.95
CA LEU A 235 11.10 -4.97 -1.62
C LEU A 235 12.25 -5.58 -0.80
N HIS A 236 13.48 -5.21 -1.11
CA HIS A 236 14.66 -5.71 -0.41
C HIS A 236 15.27 -4.64 0.49
N ASP A 237 15.99 -5.10 1.52
CA ASP A 237 16.79 -4.25 2.40
C ASP A 237 15.92 -3.15 3.03
N MET A 238 14.69 -3.48 3.44
CA MET A 238 13.77 -2.53 4.06
C MET A 238 14.13 -2.31 5.52
N LEU A 239 14.82 -3.26 6.16
CA LEU A 239 15.32 -3.10 7.51
C LEU A 239 16.83 -3.37 7.52
N GLY A 240 17.60 -2.40 8.01
CA GLY A 240 19.04 -2.54 8.10
C GLY A 240 19.75 -2.05 6.84
N ASN A 241 20.88 -2.66 6.50
CA ASN A 241 21.79 -2.18 5.45
C ASN A 241 22.08 -0.67 5.51
N ALA A 242 21.37 0.21 4.80
CA ALA A 242 21.39 1.66 5.03
C ALA A 242 20.07 2.18 5.61
N SER A 243 20.16 3.13 6.54
CA SER A 243 18.99 3.86 7.02
C SER A 243 18.45 4.77 5.93
N GLU A 244 17.13 4.78 5.75
CA GLU A 244 16.51 5.47 4.62
C GLU A 244 15.94 6.83 5.03
N MET A 245 16.29 7.88 4.30
CA MET A 245 15.80 9.25 4.52
C MET A 245 14.36 9.46 4.02
N MET A 246 13.52 10.07 4.85
CA MET A 246 12.09 10.31 4.57
C MET A 246 11.82 11.75 4.09
N PHE A 247 10.67 11.95 3.44
CA PHE A 247 10.20 13.24 2.93
C PHE A 247 9.38 14.06 3.94
N GLU A 248 9.72 13.99 5.22
CA GLU A 248 9.03 14.76 6.26
C GLU A 248 9.93 15.06 7.47
N PRO A 249 9.63 16.13 8.21
CA PRO A 249 10.35 16.43 9.43
C PRO A 249 9.98 15.48 10.56
N PHE A 250 10.95 15.22 11.44
CA PHE A 250 10.72 14.48 12.67
C PHE A 250 9.77 15.23 13.59
N ARG A 251 8.87 14.47 14.19
CA ARG A 251 7.94 14.92 15.24
C ARG A 251 7.87 13.84 16.30
N LEU A 252 7.98 14.25 17.56
CA LEU A 252 7.67 13.40 18.70
C LEU A 252 6.20 12.96 18.67
N ASN A 253 5.89 11.85 19.30
CA ASN A 253 4.52 11.46 19.59
C ASN A 253 4.02 12.17 20.84
N LYS A 254 2.74 12.55 20.80
CA LYS A 254 1.95 13.03 21.91
C LYS A 254 0.72 12.13 22.00
N LEU A 255 0.92 10.94 22.58
CA LEU A 255 -0.07 9.87 22.65
C LEU A 255 -0.56 9.45 21.27
N ASP A 256 -1.81 9.74 20.93
CA ASP A 256 -2.52 9.34 19.72
C ASP A 256 -2.22 10.20 18.48
N ARG A 257 -1.39 11.24 18.63
CA ARG A 257 -1.02 12.15 17.54
C ARG A 257 0.44 12.55 17.59
N GLN A 258 0.91 13.18 16.51
CA GLN A 258 2.20 13.85 16.53
C GLN A 258 2.17 15.16 17.32
N HIS A 259 3.32 15.49 17.91
CA HIS A 259 3.60 16.77 18.52
C HIS A 259 3.66 17.89 17.47
N GLY A 260 3.39 19.12 17.91
CA GLY A 260 3.30 20.28 17.03
C GLY A 260 4.66 20.78 16.50
N GLN A 261 5.74 20.52 17.24
CA GLN A 261 7.10 20.90 16.83
C GLN A 261 7.63 19.97 15.76
N ALA A 262 8.03 20.55 14.62
CA ALA A 262 8.79 19.88 13.57
C ALA A 262 10.30 20.09 13.82
N GLY A 263 11.07 19.01 13.76
CA GLY A 263 12.52 19.00 13.97
C GLY A 263 13.31 18.78 12.68
N GLY A 264 14.38 17.99 12.79
CA GLY A 264 15.21 17.50 11.67
C GLY A 264 14.44 16.61 10.70
N TYR A 265 15.11 15.86 9.83
CA TYR A 265 14.45 14.87 8.97
C TYR A 265 14.40 13.52 9.66
N VAL A 266 13.47 12.67 9.21
CA VAL A 266 13.35 11.30 9.70
C VAL A 266 14.23 10.36 8.88
N VAL A 267 14.91 9.44 9.57
CA VAL A 267 15.45 8.22 8.97
C VAL A 267 14.78 6.98 9.54
N ARG A 268 14.64 5.93 8.72
CA ARG A 268 13.90 4.70 9.05
C ARG A 268 14.72 3.44 8.80
N GLY A 269 14.27 2.33 9.43
CA GLY A 269 14.66 0.97 9.07
C GLY A 269 15.93 0.45 9.73
N GLY A 270 16.75 1.31 10.34
CA GLY A 270 18.06 0.91 10.88
C GLY A 270 19.10 0.78 9.78
N ASN A 271 20.28 0.26 10.11
CA ASN A 271 21.40 0.09 9.18
C ASN A 271 22.27 -1.11 9.60
N TYR A 272 23.36 -1.35 8.88
CA TYR A 272 24.32 -2.43 9.12
C TYR A 272 25.01 -2.39 10.51
N LEU A 273 24.81 -1.33 11.30
CA LEU A 273 25.26 -1.19 12.69
C LEU A 273 24.12 -1.30 13.73
N THR A 274 22.87 -1.44 13.29
CA THR A 274 21.72 -1.66 14.18
C THR A 274 21.71 -3.08 14.70
N SER A 275 21.50 -3.26 16.00
CA SER A 275 21.47 -4.59 16.63
C SER A 275 20.28 -5.42 16.12
N GLU A 276 20.40 -6.75 16.19
CA GLU A 276 19.30 -7.67 15.87
C GLU A 276 18.03 -7.35 16.68
N GLY A 277 18.16 -7.04 17.97
CA GLY A 277 17.00 -6.76 18.84
C GLY A 277 16.30 -5.44 18.51
N ASP A 278 17.05 -4.46 18.00
CA ASP A 278 16.51 -3.14 17.69
C ASP A 278 15.87 -3.05 16.31
N LEU A 279 16.18 -3.97 15.40
CA LEU A 279 15.71 -3.90 14.03
C LEU A 279 14.20 -4.12 13.94
N ARG A 280 13.44 -3.13 13.45
CA ARG A 280 11.97 -3.15 13.38
C ARG A 280 11.44 -2.06 12.46
N THR A 281 10.21 -2.22 11.96
CA THR A 281 9.58 -1.29 11.02
C THR A 281 9.23 0.06 11.63
N SER A 282 9.04 0.13 12.96
CA SER A 282 8.78 1.39 13.68
C SER A 282 10.04 2.19 14.00
N LEU A 283 11.24 1.62 13.80
CA LEU A 283 12.50 2.26 14.17
C LEU A 283 12.68 3.52 13.34
N ARG A 284 12.66 4.66 14.04
CA ARG A 284 12.82 5.98 13.44
C ARG A 284 13.73 6.83 14.29
N GLN A 285 14.56 7.65 13.64
CA GLN A 285 15.48 8.56 14.29
C GLN A 285 15.36 9.95 13.68
N GLU A 286 15.64 10.95 14.50
CA GLU A 286 15.79 12.34 14.06
C GLU A 286 17.23 12.60 13.64
N GLU A 287 17.40 13.21 12.47
CA GLU A 287 18.70 13.65 11.98
C GLU A 287 18.68 15.14 11.64
N PRO A 288 19.69 15.92 12.05
CA PRO A 288 19.75 17.34 11.72
C PRO A 288 20.09 17.54 10.24
N TYR A 289 19.50 18.55 9.60
CA TYR A 289 19.88 18.94 8.24
C TYR A 289 21.31 19.50 8.18
N TYR A 290 21.73 20.22 9.23
CA TYR A 290 23.00 20.94 9.28
C TYR A 290 23.70 20.79 10.64
N ASN A 291 25.02 20.93 10.63
CA ASN A 291 25.88 21.12 11.79
C ASN A 291 26.76 22.37 11.59
N ALA A 292 27.80 22.56 12.41
CA ALA A 292 28.68 23.72 12.31
C ALA A 292 29.46 23.77 10.98
N GLU A 293 29.69 22.62 10.35
CA GLU A 293 30.48 22.48 9.12
C GLU A 293 29.62 22.55 7.84
N GLY A 294 28.31 22.38 7.92
CA GLY A 294 27.39 22.47 6.79
C GLY A 294 26.32 21.38 6.79
N ALA A 295 25.92 20.92 5.60
CA ALA A 295 24.93 19.87 5.47
C ALA A 295 25.46 18.54 6.04
N VAL A 296 24.64 17.87 6.86
CA VAL A 296 25.05 16.62 7.53
C VAL A 296 24.88 15.44 6.59
N ALA A 297 25.95 14.66 6.46
CA ALA A 297 25.98 13.40 5.72
C ALA A 297 26.52 12.29 6.62
N LYS A 298 25.75 11.21 6.81
CA LYS A 298 26.14 10.06 7.65
C LYS A 298 26.53 8.85 6.81
N LYS A 299 27.51 8.08 7.28
CA LYS A 299 28.00 6.85 6.62
C LYS A 299 26.97 5.72 6.56
N THR A 300 25.87 5.86 7.28
CA THR A 300 24.79 4.89 7.39
C THR A 300 23.53 5.31 6.66
N ASN A 301 23.40 6.58 6.27
CA ASN A 301 22.14 7.12 5.76
C ASN A 301 22.17 7.15 4.24
N GLY A 302 21.25 6.43 3.63
CA GLY A 302 20.99 6.40 2.19
C GLY A 302 19.58 6.85 1.86
N LEU A 303 19.09 6.45 0.69
CA LEU A 303 17.78 6.85 0.20
C LEU A 303 17.12 5.75 -0.63
N ARG A 304 15.80 5.80 -0.65
CA ARG A 304 14.92 5.08 -1.55
C ARG A 304 13.97 6.08 -2.17
N LEU A 305 13.55 5.86 -3.41
CA LEU A 305 12.64 6.77 -4.11
C LEU A 305 11.22 6.18 -4.21
N ALA A 306 10.23 7.05 -4.06
CA ALA A 306 8.84 6.77 -4.36
C ALA A 306 8.41 7.55 -5.62
N MET A 307 7.72 6.90 -6.55
CA MET A 307 7.05 7.54 -7.69
C MET A 307 5.57 7.74 -7.36
N VAL A 308 5.14 9.00 -7.48
CA VAL A 308 3.79 9.46 -7.11
C VAL A 308 3.25 10.43 -8.14
N SER A 309 1.99 10.86 -8.01
CA SER A 309 1.37 11.87 -8.87
C SER A 309 1.02 13.13 -8.08
N PRO A 310 0.80 14.28 -8.74
CA PRO A 310 0.09 15.39 -8.13
C PRO A 310 -1.31 14.97 -7.65
N THR A 311 -1.86 15.65 -6.66
CA THR A 311 -3.21 15.36 -6.14
C THR A 311 -4.31 16.11 -6.91
N LEU A 312 -4.01 17.34 -7.33
CA LEU A 312 -4.89 18.22 -8.13
C LEU A 312 -4.50 18.14 -9.62
N THR A 313 -4.77 17.00 -10.24
CA THR A 313 -4.28 16.63 -11.58
C THR A 313 -5.04 17.28 -12.74
N SER A 314 -6.34 17.53 -12.58
CA SER A 314 -7.22 18.05 -13.64
C SER A 314 -8.41 18.84 -13.07
N ARG A 315 -9.11 19.60 -13.92
CA ARG A 315 -10.34 20.32 -13.52
C ARG A 315 -11.43 19.35 -13.06
N ASP A 316 -11.55 18.20 -13.72
CA ASP A 316 -12.55 17.19 -13.36
C ASP A 316 -12.17 16.52 -12.04
N ARG A 317 -10.88 16.29 -11.77
CA ARG A 317 -10.39 15.84 -10.46
C ARG A 317 -10.75 16.82 -9.36
N VAL A 318 -10.53 18.12 -9.57
CA VAL A 318 -10.88 19.17 -8.58
C VAL A 318 -12.37 19.15 -8.29
N LYS A 319 -13.24 19.13 -9.33
CA LYS A 319 -14.69 19.02 -9.13
C LYS A 319 -15.10 17.76 -8.36
N ASN A 320 -14.44 16.63 -8.64
CA ASN A 320 -14.68 15.38 -7.93
C ASN A 320 -14.25 15.46 -6.46
N ILE A 321 -13.14 16.13 -6.16
CA ILE A 321 -12.68 16.41 -4.79
C ILE A 321 -13.69 17.33 -4.08
N GLU A 322 -14.13 18.41 -4.70
CA GLU A 322 -15.12 19.34 -4.13
C GLU A 322 -16.43 18.63 -3.81
N LYS A 323 -16.92 17.80 -4.75
CA LYS A 323 -18.11 16.97 -4.56
C LYS A 323 -17.91 15.93 -3.45
N SER A 324 -16.75 15.30 -3.37
CA SER A 324 -16.45 14.34 -2.32
C SER A 324 -16.40 15.04 -0.95
N TRP A 325 -15.73 16.18 -0.89
CA TRP A 325 -15.63 17.03 0.30
C TRP A 325 -17.00 17.48 0.78
N SER A 326 -17.90 17.95 -0.10
CA SER A 326 -19.26 18.35 0.31
C SER A 326 -20.08 17.22 0.92
N ASN A 327 -19.81 15.98 0.50
CA ASN A 327 -20.50 14.80 1.00
C ASN A 327 -19.89 14.24 2.31
N LEU A 328 -18.62 14.56 2.61
CA LEU A 328 -17.94 14.07 3.82
C LEU A 328 -18.64 14.57 5.09
N GLY A 329 -18.99 13.61 5.95
CA GLY A 329 -19.70 13.87 7.20
C GLY A 329 -21.13 14.37 7.03
N SER A 330 -21.64 14.48 5.79
CA SER A 330 -23.04 14.81 5.55
C SER A 330 -23.93 13.66 6.01
N ASP A 331 -25.09 13.98 6.59
CA ASP A 331 -26.05 12.94 6.94
C ASP A 331 -26.56 12.31 5.64
N GLN A 332 -26.08 11.11 5.32
CA GLN A 332 -26.83 10.27 4.40
C GLN A 332 -28.09 9.83 5.14
N PRO A 333 -29.29 10.16 4.63
CA PRO A 333 -30.51 9.68 5.28
C PRO A 333 -30.42 8.15 5.34
N ALA A 334 -30.52 7.59 6.54
CA ALA A 334 -30.97 6.22 6.68
C ALA A 334 -32.24 6.11 5.82
N ALA A 335 -32.38 5.03 5.06
CA ALA A 335 -33.34 4.87 3.96
C ALA A 335 -34.83 5.10 4.30
N GLU A 336 -35.18 5.54 5.52
CA GLU A 336 -36.54 5.72 6.01
C GLU A 336 -36.83 7.07 6.72
N SER A 337 -35.88 8.00 6.91
CA SER A 337 -36.20 9.29 7.56
C SER A 337 -36.34 10.45 6.56
N LYS A 338 -37.55 11.02 6.45
CA LYS A 338 -37.86 12.27 5.72
C LYS A 338 -37.32 13.54 6.41
N GLN A 339 -36.46 13.41 7.42
CA GLN A 339 -35.87 14.57 8.12
C GLN A 339 -34.67 15.09 7.34
N LYS A 340 -34.59 16.41 7.16
CA LYS A 340 -33.35 17.06 6.72
C LYS A 340 -32.25 16.67 7.71
N GLY A 341 -31.10 16.22 7.22
CA GLY A 341 -29.93 15.93 8.04
C GLY A 341 -29.57 17.11 8.95
N THR A 342 -29.18 16.82 10.19
CA THR A 342 -28.69 17.78 11.18
C THR A 342 -27.59 18.68 10.62
N VAL A 343 -26.65 18.14 9.82
CA VAL A 343 -25.60 18.95 9.18
C VAL A 343 -26.18 19.98 8.23
N LYS A 344 -27.15 19.58 7.39
CA LYS A 344 -27.81 20.48 6.45
C LYS A 344 -28.67 21.53 7.15
N ALA A 345 -29.29 21.18 8.27
CA ALA A 345 -30.03 22.13 9.10
C ALA A 345 -29.10 23.19 9.70
N LEU A 346 -27.89 22.81 10.16
CA LEU A 346 -26.89 23.75 10.65
C LEU A 346 -26.37 24.68 9.54
N GLU A 347 -26.15 24.16 8.34
CA GLU A 347 -25.73 24.93 7.16
C GLU A 347 -26.80 25.99 6.79
N GLU A 348 -28.07 25.58 6.71
CA GLU A 348 -29.20 26.48 6.47
C GLU A 348 -29.32 27.54 7.58
N LEU A 349 -29.19 27.17 8.86
CA LEU A 349 -29.19 28.12 9.97
C LEU A 349 -28.04 29.12 9.87
N ALA A 350 -26.80 28.65 9.63
CA ALA A 350 -25.62 29.52 9.52
C ALA A 350 -25.74 30.52 8.35
N SER A 351 -26.37 30.13 7.24
CA SER A 351 -26.58 31.02 6.08
C SER A 351 -27.55 32.17 6.34
N ASN A 352 -28.48 32.01 7.29
CA ASN A 352 -29.53 32.98 7.62
C ASN A 352 -29.19 33.89 8.81
N VAL A 353 -28.01 33.70 9.43
CA VAL A 353 -27.55 34.49 10.58
C VAL A 353 -26.72 35.68 10.10
N GLU A 354 -27.12 36.88 10.49
CA GLU A 354 -26.38 38.12 10.23
C GLU A 354 -25.21 38.33 11.22
N ASP A 355 -25.34 37.82 12.45
CA ASP A 355 -24.30 37.90 13.47
C ASP A 355 -23.10 37.01 13.09
N GLU A 356 -21.99 37.65 12.73
CA GLU A 356 -20.78 36.94 12.28
C GLU A 356 -20.15 36.05 13.37
N ALA A 357 -20.29 36.38 14.66
CA ALA A 357 -19.78 35.54 15.73
C ALA A 357 -20.61 34.26 15.86
N LEU A 358 -21.94 34.38 15.86
CA LEU A 358 -22.86 33.25 15.90
C LEU A 358 -22.74 32.37 14.63
N LYS A 359 -22.60 32.98 13.46
CA LYS A 359 -22.34 32.28 12.19
C LYS A 359 -21.04 31.46 12.24
N ASN A 360 -19.97 32.02 12.81
CA ASN A 360 -18.71 31.30 12.99
C ASN A 360 -18.82 30.15 14.02
N GLN A 361 -19.60 30.34 15.08
CA GLN A 361 -19.91 29.27 16.04
C GLN A 361 -20.70 28.14 15.39
N LEU A 362 -21.76 28.44 14.62
CA LEU A 362 -22.55 27.44 13.91
C LEU A 362 -21.71 26.66 12.90
N LYS A 363 -20.83 27.33 12.14
CA LYS A 363 -19.86 26.66 11.24
C LYS A 363 -18.88 25.76 12.00
N THR A 364 -18.44 26.17 13.19
CA THR A 364 -17.56 25.35 14.02
C THR A 364 -18.27 24.07 14.46
N VAL A 365 -19.51 24.18 14.93
CA VAL A 365 -20.34 23.03 15.32
C VAL A 365 -20.65 22.13 14.12
N GLU A 366 -20.96 22.71 12.96
CA GLU A 366 -21.16 21.96 11.71
C GLU A 366 -19.92 21.14 11.36
N ASN A 367 -18.74 21.75 11.35
CA ASN A 367 -17.49 21.07 11.03
C ASN A 367 -17.16 19.96 12.05
N GLN A 368 -17.39 20.20 13.34
CA GLN A 368 -17.22 19.18 14.38
C GLN A 368 -18.19 18.00 14.20
N LEU A 369 -19.45 18.28 13.86
CA LEU A 369 -20.45 17.25 13.59
C LEU A 369 -20.07 16.44 12.34
N ARG A 370 -19.64 17.10 11.27
CA ARG A 370 -19.17 16.43 10.04
C ARG A 370 -17.98 15.51 10.32
N ALA A 371 -17.00 15.97 11.10
CA ALA A 371 -15.85 15.16 11.50
C ALA A 371 -16.28 13.94 12.35
N SER A 372 -17.21 14.13 13.29
CA SER A 372 -17.78 13.03 14.10
C SER A 372 -18.54 12.01 13.25
N ASN A 373 -19.40 12.49 12.35
CA ASN A 373 -20.15 11.65 11.40
C ASN A 373 -19.20 10.85 10.49
N GLN A 374 -18.15 11.48 9.99
CA GLN A 374 -17.12 10.81 9.19
C GLN A 374 -16.44 9.69 10.00
N GLN A 375 -15.99 9.97 11.22
CA GLN A 375 -15.34 8.97 12.07
C GLN A 375 -16.27 7.77 12.36
N GLN A 376 -17.55 8.02 12.61
CA GLN A 376 -18.56 6.97 12.79
C GLN A 376 -18.76 6.14 11.52
N GLN A 377 -18.77 6.79 10.35
CA GLN A 377 -18.87 6.11 9.07
C GLN A 377 -17.66 5.21 8.80
N GLU A 378 -16.44 5.68 9.05
CA GLU A 378 -15.22 4.90 8.87
C GLU A 378 -15.19 3.66 9.77
N ALA A 379 -15.57 3.80 11.04
CA ALA A 379 -15.68 2.69 11.98
C ALA A 379 -16.74 1.66 11.52
N ARG A 380 -17.88 2.14 11.03
CA ARG A 380 -18.94 1.29 10.48
C ARG A 380 -18.47 0.54 9.23
N ASP A 381 -17.79 1.22 8.31
CA ASP A 381 -17.27 0.63 7.09
C ASP A 381 -16.24 -0.47 7.39
N GLN A 382 -15.40 -0.28 8.42
CA GLN A 382 -14.49 -1.32 8.89
C GLN A 382 -15.24 -2.53 9.48
N ALA A 383 -16.28 -2.30 10.28
CA ALA A 383 -17.11 -3.38 10.82
C ALA A 383 -17.83 -4.17 9.71
N ILE A 384 -18.33 -3.48 8.69
CA ILE A 384 -18.94 -4.10 7.51
C ILE A 384 -17.92 -5.00 6.79
N ARG A 385 -16.70 -4.51 6.54
CA ARG A 385 -15.64 -5.32 5.90
C ARG A 385 -15.29 -6.56 6.72
N ALA A 386 -15.24 -6.46 8.05
CA ALA A 386 -15.02 -7.61 8.92
C ALA A 386 -16.16 -8.64 8.82
N SER A 387 -17.41 -8.18 8.77
CA SER A 387 -18.60 -9.03 8.58
C SER A 387 -18.59 -9.75 7.24
N LEU A 388 -18.34 -9.03 6.14
CA LEU A 388 -18.22 -9.60 4.79
C LEU A 388 -17.09 -10.63 4.69
N ASN A 389 -15.95 -10.35 5.33
CA ASN A 389 -14.82 -11.27 5.40
C ASN A 389 -15.19 -12.57 6.14
N LEU A 390 -15.87 -12.47 7.28
CA LEU A 390 -16.40 -13.63 8.01
C LEU A 390 -17.36 -14.44 7.13
N GLY A 391 -18.27 -13.77 6.43
CA GLY A 391 -19.21 -14.43 5.51
C GLY A 391 -18.51 -15.18 4.37
N ALA A 392 -17.50 -14.57 3.75
CA ALA A 392 -16.67 -15.21 2.73
C ALA A 392 -15.96 -16.46 3.29
N PHE A 393 -15.35 -16.36 4.47
CA PHE A 393 -14.68 -17.49 5.13
C PHE A 393 -15.66 -18.60 5.53
N LEU A 394 -16.81 -18.28 6.09
CA LEU A 394 -17.82 -19.29 6.41
C LEU A 394 -18.34 -20.00 5.16
N CYS A 395 -18.40 -19.31 4.01
CA CYS A 395 -18.74 -19.90 2.73
C CYS A 395 -17.70 -20.95 2.28
N THR A 396 -16.39 -20.74 2.52
CA THR A 396 -15.37 -21.77 2.27
C THR A 396 -15.58 -23.00 3.17
N LYS A 397 -15.92 -22.79 4.45
CA LYS A 397 -16.24 -23.90 5.36
C LYS A 397 -17.49 -24.65 4.98
N MET A 398 -18.52 -23.98 4.48
CA MET A 398 -19.72 -24.64 3.97
C MET A 398 -19.44 -25.48 2.72
N LEU A 399 -18.52 -25.04 1.85
CA LEU A 399 -18.03 -25.85 0.73
C LEU A 399 -17.32 -27.12 1.25
N ASP A 400 -16.29 -26.96 2.09
CA ASP A 400 -15.49 -28.07 2.61
C ASP A 400 -16.36 -29.13 3.33
N ASP A 401 -17.14 -28.69 4.32
CA ASP A 401 -17.97 -29.58 5.14
C ASP A 401 -19.12 -30.17 4.32
N GLY A 402 -19.61 -29.43 3.32
CA GLY A 402 -20.66 -29.85 2.39
C GLY A 402 -20.20 -30.92 1.40
N GLN A 403 -19.01 -30.77 0.81
CA GLN A 403 -18.41 -31.79 -0.05
C GLN A 403 -18.06 -33.06 0.72
N TYR A 404 -17.55 -32.90 1.95
CA TYR A 404 -17.26 -34.05 2.81
C TYR A 404 -18.54 -34.80 3.19
N LEU A 405 -19.64 -34.09 3.46
CA LEU A 405 -20.94 -34.73 3.68
C LEU A 405 -21.40 -35.51 2.44
N ASP A 406 -21.31 -34.93 1.25
CA ASP A 406 -21.68 -35.62 -0.01
C ASP A 406 -20.85 -36.90 -0.22
N PHE A 407 -19.56 -36.86 0.12
CA PHE A 407 -18.69 -38.03 0.10
C PHE A 407 -19.16 -39.12 1.07
N LEU A 408 -19.45 -38.77 2.34
CA LEU A 408 -19.94 -39.72 3.33
C LEU A 408 -21.29 -40.31 2.92
N GLN A 409 -22.19 -39.51 2.35
CA GLN A 409 -23.49 -39.96 1.84
C GLN A 409 -23.32 -40.97 0.70
N LYS A 410 -22.46 -40.68 -0.29
CA LYS A 410 -22.16 -41.61 -1.40
C LYS A 410 -21.51 -42.89 -0.91
N ASN A 411 -20.56 -42.79 0.03
CA ASN A 411 -19.88 -43.93 0.61
C ASN A 411 -20.86 -44.85 1.36
N TYR A 412 -21.70 -44.28 2.24
CA TYR A 412 -22.73 -45.04 2.94
C TYR A 412 -23.75 -45.66 1.97
N ALA A 413 -24.23 -44.90 0.98
CA ALA A 413 -25.18 -45.42 0.00
C ALA A 413 -24.60 -46.58 -0.84
N SER A 414 -23.32 -46.52 -1.20
CA SER A 414 -22.68 -47.55 -2.04
C SER A 414 -22.36 -48.82 -1.25
N ASN A 415 -21.96 -48.69 0.02
CA ASN A 415 -21.44 -49.82 0.81
C ASN A 415 -22.45 -50.40 1.82
N CYS A 416 -23.56 -49.72 2.10
CA CYS A 416 -24.47 -50.10 3.19
C CYS A 416 -25.96 -50.15 2.79
N LYS A 417 -26.34 -49.76 1.56
CA LYS A 417 -27.74 -49.90 1.09
C LYS A 417 -28.01 -51.15 0.24
N ALA A 418 -26.98 -51.90 -0.16
CA ALA A 418 -27.13 -53.08 -1.01
C ALA A 418 -26.67 -54.36 -0.30
N GLY A 419 -27.63 -55.10 0.27
CA GLY A 419 -27.64 -56.56 0.40
C GLY A 419 -26.62 -57.29 1.29
N GLU A 420 -25.43 -56.76 1.51
CA GLU A 420 -24.41 -57.33 2.40
C GLU A 420 -24.02 -56.27 3.43
N GLU A 421 -24.36 -56.52 4.70
CA GLU A 421 -24.04 -55.62 5.81
C GLU A 421 -22.54 -55.65 6.10
N ASP A 422 -21.78 -54.74 5.46
CA ASP A 422 -20.41 -54.45 5.88
C ASP A 422 -20.42 -54.12 7.39
N PRO A 423 -19.62 -54.81 8.24
CA PRO A 423 -19.60 -54.62 9.68
C PRO A 423 -19.35 -53.17 10.13
N THR A 424 -18.77 -52.35 9.25
CA THR A 424 -18.48 -50.94 9.50
C THR A 424 -19.64 -50.00 9.17
N CYS A 425 -20.77 -50.49 8.66
CA CYS A 425 -21.94 -49.67 8.32
C CYS A 425 -22.52 -48.89 9.51
N GLY A 426 -22.51 -49.46 10.71
CA GLY A 426 -22.89 -48.74 11.93
C GLY A 426 -22.00 -47.53 12.19
N VAL A 427 -20.68 -47.70 12.10
CA VAL A 427 -19.69 -46.62 12.26
C VAL A 427 -19.82 -45.56 11.16
N ARG A 428 -20.04 -45.98 9.90
CA ARG A 428 -20.25 -45.05 8.78
C ARG A 428 -21.52 -44.23 8.95
N LYS A 429 -22.60 -44.82 9.46
CA LYS A 429 -23.85 -44.12 9.76
C LYS A 429 -23.65 -43.05 10.83
N VAL A 430 -22.99 -43.38 11.94
CA VAL A 430 -22.69 -42.40 13.00
C VAL A 430 -21.87 -41.23 12.46
N LYS A 431 -20.78 -41.49 11.72
CA LYS A 431 -19.97 -40.41 11.12
C LYS A 431 -20.76 -39.53 10.15
N LEU A 432 -21.66 -40.13 9.37
CA LEU A 432 -22.54 -39.39 8.46
C LEU A 432 -23.49 -38.47 9.24
N GLU A 433 -24.13 -38.98 10.30
CA GLU A 433 -25.04 -38.21 11.16
C GLU A 433 -24.32 -37.07 11.89
N GLU A 434 -23.13 -37.34 12.46
CA GLU A 434 -22.29 -36.32 13.10
C GLU A 434 -21.90 -35.19 12.13
N GLN A 435 -21.48 -35.55 10.90
CA GLN A 435 -21.12 -34.54 9.91
C GLN A 435 -22.34 -33.75 9.43
N GLN A 436 -23.51 -34.40 9.32
CA GLN A 436 -24.75 -33.72 8.96
C GLN A 436 -25.18 -32.72 10.04
N GLU A 437 -25.04 -33.08 11.31
CA GLU A 437 -25.31 -32.16 12.43
C GLU A 437 -24.32 -30.99 12.45
N ARG A 438 -23.03 -31.25 12.24
CA ARG A 438 -21.99 -30.22 12.16
C ARG A 438 -22.28 -29.23 11.03
N LEU A 439 -22.58 -29.71 9.83
CA LEU A 439 -22.91 -28.85 8.70
C LEU A 439 -24.20 -28.06 8.97
N HIS A 440 -25.21 -28.68 9.58
CA HIS A 440 -26.43 -27.97 9.97
C HIS A 440 -26.15 -26.80 10.93
N LYS A 441 -25.32 -27.02 11.95
CA LYS A 441 -24.88 -25.98 12.89
C LYS A 441 -24.13 -24.86 12.17
N LEU A 442 -23.21 -25.20 11.26
CA LEU A 442 -22.46 -24.23 10.46
C LEU A 442 -23.37 -23.39 9.55
N SER A 443 -24.29 -24.02 8.83
CA SER A 443 -25.24 -23.33 7.94
C SER A 443 -26.17 -22.40 8.73
N ARG A 444 -26.57 -22.76 9.95
CA ARG A 444 -27.32 -21.88 10.86
C ARG A 444 -26.50 -20.67 11.31
N TYR A 445 -25.22 -20.89 11.65
CA TYR A 445 -24.34 -19.79 12.04
C TYR A 445 -24.08 -18.81 10.87
N TYR A 446 -23.81 -19.34 9.67
CA TYR A 446 -23.70 -18.55 8.45
C TYR A 446 -24.99 -17.75 8.18
N ALA A 447 -26.15 -18.40 8.25
CA ALA A 447 -27.44 -17.74 8.06
C ALA A 447 -27.68 -16.62 9.07
N SER A 448 -27.36 -16.86 10.35
CA SER A 448 -27.49 -15.85 11.41
C SER A 448 -26.59 -14.64 11.14
N SER A 449 -25.32 -14.87 10.80
CA SER A 449 -24.37 -13.80 10.49
C SER A 449 -24.80 -12.97 9.27
N LEU A 450 -25.32 -13.62 8.23
CA LEU A 450 -25.84 -12.97 7.02
C LEU A 450 -27.09 -12.11 7.30
N VAL A 451 -28.03 -12.64 8.10
CA VAL A 451 -29.25 -11.91 8.50
C VAL A 451 -28.88 -10.72 9.40
N GLU A 452 -28.00 -10.91 10.37
CA GLU A 452 -27.50 -9.87 11.26
C GLU A 452 -26.83 -8.75 10.47
N SER A 453 -25.89 -9.08 9.57
CA SER A 453 -25.23 -8.12 8.68
C SER A 453 -26.22 -7.33 7.82
N GLY A 454 -27.18 -8.04 7.20
CA GLY A 454 -28.21 -7.42 6.37
C GLY A 454 -29.12 -6.48 7.15
N SER A 455 -29.46 -6.84 8.39
CA SER A 455 -30.34 -6.06 9.26
C SER A 455 -29.65 -4.84 9.86
N LEU A 456 -28.36 -4.97 10.23
CA LEU A 456 -27.58 -3.88 10.83
C LEU A 456 -27.17 -2.82 9.81
N TYR A 457 -26.77 -3.24 8.59
CA TYR A 457 -26.12 -2.34 7.63
C TYR A 457 -26.98 -2.04 6.40
N GLY A 458 -27.88 -2.95 6.01
CA GLY A 458 -28.68 -2.78 4.80
C GLY A 458 -27.86 -2.84 3.50
N LYS A 459 -28.56 -2.73 2.37
CA LYS A 459 -27.98 -3.00 1.04
C LYS A 459 -26.85 -2.04 0.67
N ASP A 460 -27.10 -0.73 0.72
CA ASP A 460 -26.20 0.26 0.11
C ASP A 460 -24.85 0.32 0.82
N LEU A 461 -24.85 0.21 2.16
CA LEU A 461 -23.62 0.18 2.95
C LEU A 461 -22.80 -1.10 2.71
N LEU A 462 -23.46 -2.25 2.61
CA LEU A 462 -22.77 -3.50 2.28
C LEU A 462 -22.18 -3.48 0.87
N GLU A 463 -22.98 -3.05 -0.12
CA GLU A 463 -22.58 -3.00 -1.54
C GLU A 463 -21.36 -2.10 -1.76
N ALA A 464 -21.26 -0.98 -1.03
CA ALA A 464 -20.12 -0.08 -1.10
C ALA A 464 -18.80 -0.73 -0.69
N GLN A 465 -18.82 -1.65 0.29
CA GLN A 465 -17.63 -2.27 0.88
C GLN A 465 -17.17 -3.56 0.19
N VAL A 466 -18.05 -4.25 -0.56
CA VAL A 466 -17.69 -5.44 -1.34
C VAL A 466 -16.47 -5.23 -2.25
N PRO A 467 -16.40 -4.19 -3.11
CA PRO A 467 -15.25 -3.99 -3.99
C PRO A 467 -13.97 -3.57 -3.25
N VAL A 468 -14.07 -2.92 -2.09
CA VAL A 468 -12.92 -2.58 -1.24
C VAL A 468 -12.29 -3.86 -0.70
N LEU A 469 -13.12 -4.75 -0.13
CA LEU A 469 -12.65 -6.03 0.39
C LEU A 469 -12.13 -6.96 -0.72
N ASP A 470 -12.83 -7.02 -1.87
CA ASP A 470 -12.37 -7.79 -3.03
C ASP A 470 -11.05 -7.26 -3.58
N GLY A 471 -10.84 -5.94 -3.57
CA GLY A 471 -9.57 -5.30 -3.90
C GLY A 471 -8.43 -5.74 -2.97
N SER A 472 -8.69 -5.81 -1.66
CA SER A 472 -7.73 -6.33 -0.68
C SER A 472 -7.40 -7.80 -0.90
N PHE A 473 -8.40 -8.64 -1.21
CA PHE A 473 -8.17 -10.06 -1.52
C PHE A 473 -7.34 -10.24 -2.78
N LYS A 474 -7.67 -9.53 -3.87
CA LYS A 474 -6.93 -9.61 -5.14
C LYS A 474 -5.50 -9.11 -5.00
N ALA A 475 -5.28 -8.09 -4.18
CA ALA A 475 -3.95 -7.58 -3.91
C ALA A 475 -3.10 -8.63 -3.18
N ASN A 476 -3.68 -9.41 -2.26
CA ASN A 476 -2.96 -10.40 -1.47
C ASN A 476 -2.88 -11.76 -2.17
N LYS A 477 -1.66 -12.23 -2.47
CA LYS A 477 -1.43 -13.51 -3.16
C LYS A 477 -2.02 -14.73 -2.44
N ASN A 478 -2.11 -14.67 -1.12
CA ASN A 478 -2.62 -15.75 -0.26
C ASN A 478 -4.15 -15.68 -0.04
N LEU A 479 -4.78 -14.54 -0.35
CA LEU A 479 -6.22 -14.33 -0.15
C LEU A 479 -7.01 -14.21 -1.46
N LYS A 480 -6.35 -14.12 -2.61
CA LYS A 480 -7.00 -13.98 -3.92
C LYS A 480 -8.08 -15.05 -4.18
N ASP A 481 -7.90 -16.25 -3.63
CA ASP A 481 -8.82 -17.37 -3.79
C ASP A 481 -10.11 -17.20 -2.95
N LEU A 482 -10.18 -16.20 -2.07
CA LEU A 482 -11.39 -15.84 -1.32
C LEU A 482 -12.37 -14.96 -2.13
N SER A 483 -11.92 -14.31 -3.21
CA SER A 483 -12.77 -13.44 -4.04
C SER A 483 -14.03 -14.13 -4.60
N PRO A 484 -13.98 -15.37 -5.12
CA PRO A 484 -15.19 -16.11 -5.52
C PRO A 484 -16.19 -16.33 -4.38
N TYR A 485 -15.70 -16.58 -3.16
CA TYR A 485 -16.54 -16.79 -1.98
C TYR A 485 -17.18 -15.50 -1.49
N LEU A 486 -16.45 -14.38 -1.53
CA LEU A 486 -17.03 -13.07 -1.24
C LEU A 486 -18.17 -12.73 -2.22
N ARG A 487 -17.98 -12.99 -3.52
CA ARG A 487 -19.03 -12.78 -4.52
C ARG A 487 -20.26 -13.66 -4.26
N THR A 488 -20.05 -14.91 -3.88
CA THR A 488 -21.12 -15.86 -3.56
C THR A 488 -21.85 -15.48 -2.28
N HIS A 489 -21.10 -15.10 -1.24
CA HIS A 489 -21.66 -14.57 0.00
C HIS A 489 -22.50 -13.31 -0.26
N TRP A 490 -22.00 -12.38 -1.07
CA TRP A 490 -22.74 -11.18 -1.47
C TRP A 490 -24.02 -11.52 -2.25
N ALA A 491 -24.00 -12.51 -3.14
CA ALA A 491 -25.20 -12.96 -3.83
C ALA A 491 -26.25 -13.53 -2.86
N ASN A 492 -25.82 -14.32 -1.87
CA ASN A 492 -26.68 -14.83 -0.80
C ASN A 492 -27.25 -13.66 0.06
N GLN A 493 -26.41 -12.68 0.42
CA GLN A 493 -26.80 -11.47 1.15
C GLN A 493 -27.85 -10.66 0.38
N MET A 494 -27.65 -10.47 -0.92
CA MET A 494 -28.60 -9.79 -1.82
C MET A 494 -29.93 -10.54 -1.93
N SER A 495 -29.90 -11.87 -1.98
CA SER A 495 -31.12 -12.68 -1.97
C SER A 495 -31.91 -12.46 -0.69
N PHE A 496 -31.25 -12.44 0.48
CA PHE A 496 -31.90 -12.13 1.75
C PHE A 496 -32.46 -10.70 1.77
N LEU A 497 -31.65 -9.69 1.42
CA LEU A 497 -32.09 -8.28 1.42
C LEU A 497 -33.31 -8.04 0.52
N LYS A 498 -33.42 -8.77 -0.60
CA LYS A 498 -34.56 -8.68 -1.53
C LYS A 498 -35.80 -9.41 -1.03
N THR A 499 -35.64 -10.58 -0.41
CA THR A 499 -36.78 -11.48 -0.12
C THR A 499 -37.19 -11.49 1.34
N GLN A 500 -36.30 -11.07 2.24
CA GLN A 500 -36.40 -11.18 3.70
C GLN A 500 -36.66 -12.64 4.17
N LYS A 501 -36.27 -13.63 3.36
CA LYS A 501 -36.45 -15.06 3.65
C LYS A 501 -35.10 -15.73 3.93
N ILE A 502 -35.10 -16.61 4.93
CA ILE A 502 -33.95 -17.44 5.27
C ILE A 502 -34.03 -18.73 4.46
N ASP A 503 -33.04 -18.97 3.62
CA ASP A 503 -32.90 -20.21 2.84
C ASP A 503 -31.48 -20.77 2.99
N ALA A 504 -31.22 -21.37 4.15
CA ALA A 504 -29.91 -21.90 4.51
C ALA A 504 -29.44 -23.01 3.54
N ASN A 505 -30.38 -23.78 2.97
CA ASN A 505 -30.06 -24.84 2.01
C ASN A 505 -29.64 -24.27 0.66
N ALA A 506 -30.36 -23.27 0.15
CA ALA A 506 -29.95 -22.58 -1.08
C ALA A 506 -28.58 -21.92 -0.90
N TRP A 507 -28.32 -21.27 0.24
CA TRP A 507 -27.03 -20.62 0.49
C TRP A 507 -25.87 -21.59 0.64
N LEU A 508 -26.09 -22.74 1.31
CA LEU A 508 -25.14 -23.84 1.35
C LEU A 508 -24.82 -24.33 -0.07
N ASN A 509 -25.84 -24.57 -0.89
CA ASN A 509 -25.65 -25.02 -2.27
C ASN A 509 -24.89 -23.99 -3.12
N SER A 510 -25.20 -22.70 -2.99
CA SER A 510 -24.43 -21.64 -3.66
C SER A 510 -22.95 -21.64 -3.27
N CYS A 511 -22.64 -21.84 -1.98
CA CYS A 511 -21.25 -21.94 -1.53
C CYS A 511 -20.56 -23.23 -2.02
N LYS A 512 -21.31 -24.33 -2.16
CA LYS A 512 -20.78 -25.60 -2.72
C LYS A 512 -20.46 -25.53 -4.22
N THR A 513 -21.04 -24.60 -4.97
CA THR A 513 -20.85 -24.46 -6.42
C THR A 513 -19.82 -23.39 -6.80
N VAL A 514 -19.11 -22.82 -5.83
CA VAL A 514 -18.00 -21.90 -6.09
C VAL A 514 -16.94 -22.62 -6.93
N ALA A 515 -16.71 -22.14 -8.16
CA ALA A 515 -15.67 -22.67 -9.02
C ALA A 515 -14.29 -22.24 -8.49
N HIS A 516 -13.38 -23.21 -8.37
CA HIS A 516 -11.97 -23.00 -8.06
C HIS A 516 -11.18 -22.56 -9.29
#